data_AF-A0AAV1TFX7-F1
#
_entry.id   AF-A0AAV1TFX7-F1
#
_cell.length_a   1.000
_cell.length_b   1.000
_cell.length_c   1.000
_cell.angle_alpha   90.00
_cell.angle_beta   90.00
_cell.angle_gamma   90.00
#
_symmetry.space_group_name_H-M   'P 1'
#
loop_
_entity.id
_entity.type
_entity.pdbx_description
1 polymer ?
#
loop_
_entity_poly.entity_id
_entity_poly.type
_entity_poly.pdbx_seq_one_letter_code
_entity_poly.pdbx_strand_id
1 'polypeptide(L)' 'MQMVLEERDLWEVVSGEIKAEQCVTQLDQAAYKRKSRKVMAVICLAMEDSQLPFVRSASGACDA' A
#
# COMPACT_ATOMS: atom_id res chain seq x y z
N MET A 1 8.49 16.63 10.45
CA MET A 1 8.61 15.53 9.48
C MET A 1 7.34 15.50 8.64
N GLN A 2 7.38 15.99 7.41
CA GLN A 2 6.25 15.89 6.48
C GLN A 2 6.41 14.58 5.71
N MET A 3 5.60 13.57 6.04
CA MET A 3 5.61 12.33 5.27
C MET A 3 4.76 12.56 4.02
N VAL A 4 5.38 12.86 2.89
CA VAL A 4 4.75 12.82 1.55
C VAL A 4 5.01 11.44 0.95
N LEU A 5 4.01 10.84 0.31
CA LEU A 5 4.18 9.60 -0.47
C LEU A 5 4.11 10.06 -1.91
N GLU A 6 5.13 9.79 -2.70
CA GLU A 6 5.08 10.08 -4.12
C GLU A 6 4.18 9.06 -4.82
N GLU A 7 3.61 9.43 -5.97
CA GLU A 7 2.74 8.55 -6.75
C GLU A 7 3.43 7.23 -7.11
N ARG A 8 4.75 7.27 -7.36
CA ARG A 8 5.57 6.08 -7.59
C ARG A 8 5.65 5.18 -6.36
N ASP A 9 5.88 5.74 -5.17
CA ASP A 9 5.92 4.95 -3.93
C ASP A 9 4.56 4.31 -3.62
N LEU A 10 3.47 4.99 -3.99
CA LEU A 10 2.11 4.44 -3.89
C LEU A 10 1.99 3.24 -4.84
N TRP A 11 2.34 3.43 -6.11
CA TRP A 11 2.24 2.39 -7.12
C TRP A 11 3.09 1.16 -6.78
N GLU A 12 4.36 1.31 -6.44
CA GLU A 12 5.29 0.21 -6.10
C GLU A 12 4.74 -0.71 -5.00
N VAL A 13 4.00 -0.14 -4.06
CA VAL A 13 3.44 -0.86 -2.91
C VAL A 13 2.06 -1.46 -3.22
N VAL A 14 1.23 -0.78 -4.02
CA VAL A 14 -0.09 -1.30 -4.42
C VAL A 14 0.02 -2.38 -5.49
N SER A 15 0.93 -2.23 -6.45
CA SER A 15 1.16 -3.17 -7.54
C SER A 15 1.82 -4.47 -7.07
N GLY A 16 2.35 -4.49 -5.85
CA GLY A 16 3.11 -5.61 -5.32
C GLY A 16 4.47 -5.80 -5.98
N GLU A 17 4.99 -4.77 -6.67
CA GLU A 17 6.36 -4.72 -7.19
C GLU A 17 7.37 -4.86 -6.05
N ILE A 18 7.09 -4.23 -4.91
CA ILE A 18 7.80 -4.48 -3.66
C ILE A 18 6.94 -5.38 -2.79
N LYS A 19 7.43 -6.59 -2.53
CA LYS A 19 6.76 -7.54 -1.63
C LYS A 19 7.38 -7.53 -0.24
N ALA A 20 6.55 -7.81 0.76
CA ALA A 20 7.02 -8.00 2.13
C ALA A 20 8.09 -9.11 2.21
N GLU A 21 7.96 -10.17 1.40
CA GLU A 21 8.93 -11.28 1.36
C GLU A 21 10.31 -10.87 0.84
N GLN A 22 10.40 -9.79 0.04
CA GLN A 22 11.65 -9.26 -0.48
C GLN A 22 12.36 -8.34 0.53
N CYS A 23 11.67 -7.93 1.60
CA CYS A 23 12.23 -7.10 2.66
C CYS A 23 12.97 -7.97 3.69
N VAL A 24 14.25 -8.25 3.42
CA VAL A 24 15.06 -9.17 4.24
C VAL A 24 15.54 -8.53 5.55
N THR A 25 15.79 -7.22 5.55
CA THR A 25 16.26 -6.53 6.76
C THR A 25 15.12 -6.02 7.62
N GLN A 26 15.33 -5.93 8.93
CA GLN A 26 14.34 -5.34 9.85
C GLN A 26 14.02 -3.88 9.51
N LEU A 27 15.02 -3.15 9.00
CA LEU A 27 14.86 -1.77 8.56
C LEU A 27 13.93 -1.68 7.35
N ASP A 28 14.13 -2.54 6.35
CA ASP A 28 13.31 -2.59 5.14
C ASP A 28 11.88 -3.02 5.47
N GLN A 29 11.71 -4.00 6.36
CA GLN A 29 10.37 -4.40 6.83
C GLN A 29 9.64 -3.27 7.55
N ALA A 30 10.33 -2.50 8.39
CA ALA A 30 9.74 -1.36 9.07
C ALA A 30 9.37 -0.23 8.09
N ALA A 31 10.22 0.02 7.09
CA ALA A 31 9.95 0.98 6.03
C ALA A 31 8.77 0.54 5.15
N TYR A 32 8.74 -0.72 4.72
CA TYR A 32 7.65 -1.31 3.94
C TYR A 32 6.32 -1.24 4.70
N LYS A 33 6.28 -1.67 5.97
CA LYS A 33 5.07 -1.58 6.80
C LYS A 33 4.59 -0.14 6.98
N ARG A 34 5.50 0.83 7.04
CA ARG A 34 5.14 2.26 7.12
C ARG A 34 4.57 2.75 5.79
N LYS A 35 5.22 2.46 4.67
CA LYS A 35 4.76 2.81 3.32
C LYS A 35 3.39 2.17 3.05
N SER A 36 3.26 0.86 3.18
CA SER A 36 2.01 0.09 2.99
C SER A 36 0.82 0.63 3.78
N ARG A 37 0.97 0.92 5.07
CA ARG A 37 -0.13 1.49 5.87
C ARG A 37 -0.56 2.87 5.40
N LYS A 38 0.40 3.68 4.98
CA LYS A 38 0.14 5.04 4.52
C LYS A 38 -0.50 5.04 3.13
N VAL A 39 -0.07 4.14 2.25
CA VAL A 39 -0.69 3.87 0.94
C VAL A 39 -2.15 3.43 1.12
N MET A 40 -2.40 2.46 2.00
CA MET A 40 -3.75 2.01 2.33
C MET A 40 -4.62 3.16 2.85
N ALA A 41 -4.10 3.97 3.78
CA ALA A 41 -4.83 5.13 4.30
C ALA A 41 -5.15 6.14 3.20
N VAL A 42 -4.23 6.43 2.29
CA VAL A 42 -4.47 7.34 1.14
C VAL A 42 -5.54 6.77 0.21
N ILE A 43 -5.51 5.47 -0.10
CA ILE A 43 -6.53 4.81 -0.91
C ILE A 43 -7.89 4.88 -0.21
N CYS A 44 -7.98 4.49 1.06
CA CYS A 44 -9.23 4.55 1.82
C CYS A 44 -9.79 5.98 1.94
N LEU A 45 -8.93 7.00 2.05
CA LEU A 45 -9.35 8.40 2.10
C LEU A 45 -9.76 8.93 0.71
N ALA A 46 -9.10 8.49 -0.37
CA ALA A 46 -9.46 8.84 -1.74
C ALA A 46 -10.74 8.13 -2.21
N MET A 47 -11.02 6.96 -1.65
CA MET A 47 -12.27 6.24 -1.81
C MET A 47 -13.33 6.82 -0.87
N GLU A 48 -13.80 8.04 -1.15
CA GLU A 48 -14.89 8.67 -0.39
C GLU A 48 -16.14 7.75 -0.34
N ASP A 49 -16.48 7.36 0.90
CA ASP A 49 -17.60 6.60 1.52
C ASP A 49 -18.47 5.62 0.70
N SER A 50 -18.82 5.91 -0.55
CA SER A 50 -19.68 5.04 -1.35
C SER A 50 -18.99 3.79 -1.88
N GLN A 51 -17.65 3.79 -1.95
CA GLN A 51 -16.88 2.71 -2.57
C GLN A 51 -16.17 1.76 -1.60
N LEU A 52 -16.04 2.13 -0.32
CA LEU A 52 -15.43 1.30 0.72
C LEU A 52 -16.04 -0.11 0.85
N PRO A 53 -17.37 -0.33 0.69
CA PRO A 53 -17.95 -1.68 0.72
C PRO A 53 -17.50 -2.59 -0.44
N PHE A 54 -16.99 -2.00 -1.53
CA PHE A 54 -16.51 -2.72 -2.71
C PHE A 54 -14.99 -2.95 -2.69
N VAL A 55 -14.28 -2.34 -1.73
CA VAL A 55 -12.85 -2.62 -1.52
C VAL A 55 -12.72 -4.01 -0.92
N ARG A 56 -12.18 -4.94 -1.70
CA ARG A 56 -11.73 -6.23 -1.20
C ARG A 56 -10.22 -6.28 -1.18
N SER A 57 -9.67 -6.87 -0.13
CA SER A 57 -8.26 -7.24 -0.10
C SER A 57 -8.03 -8.29 -1.20
N ALA A 58 -7.39 -7.90 -2.29
CA ALA A 58 -6.96 -8.83 -3.32
C ALA A 58 -5.65 -9.49 -2.89
N SER A 59 -5.62 -10.82 -2.87
CA SER A 59 -4.40 -11.61 -2.59
C SER A 59 -3.52 -11.79 -3.82
N GLY A 60 -4.00 -11.41 -5.01
CA GLY A 60 -3.26 -11.48 -6.26
C GLY A 60 -3.99 -10.80 -7.42
N ALA A 61 -3.31 -10.74 -8.57
CA ALA A 61 -3.79 -10.03 -9.77
C ALA A 61 -5.12 -10.60 -10.35
N CYS A 62 -5.48 -11.84 -10.01
CA CYS A 62 -6.75 -12.45 -10.43
C CYS A 62 -7.93 -12.12 -9.51
N ASP A 63 -7.68 -11.52 -8.34
CA ASP A 63 -8.70 -11.24 -7.30
C ASP A 63 -9.18 -9.78 -7.32
N ALA A 64 -8.71 -8.97 -8.28
CA ALA A 64 -9.02 -7.55 -8.45
C ALA A 64 -10.26 -7.30 -9.32
#